data_AF-A0A821YRT3-F1
#
_entry.id   AF-A0A821YRT3-F1
#
_cell.length_a   1.000
_cell.length_b   1.000
_cell.length_c   1.000
_cell.angle_alpha   90.00
_cell.angle_beta   90.00
_cell.angle_gamma   90.00
#
_symmetry.space_group_name_H-M   'P 1'
#
loop_
_entity.id
_entity.type
_entity.pdbx_description
1 polymer ?
#
loop_
_entity_poly.entity_id
_entity_poly.type
_entity_poly.pdbx_seq_one_letter_code
_entity_poly.pdbx_strand_id
1 'polypeptide(L)'
;MANNEIEQITTNGTSDKKRSKSKKEINYNNDYSYTSDYLQVTNRIFKQMLISSLEGVDKIVKRLNTSEKINYIRQYACLIHRLFYVQLRESQWKYYYDIGMQENIWFSLVSKKLAAMNSMHHTYGCSKTLIVQRLTTLQRQLQEASQALQEFGNPPLPQCLSEMKPSLDFTTMSAMVTAVVGKGQHKLKQQCEYNKKILKIDSTDHRLVQYVYDLKPNKQQIRSIRNI
;
A
#
# COMPACT_ATOMS: atom_id res chain seq x y z
N MET A 1 -53.99 -42.46 -29.81
CA MET A 1 -54.13 -42.27 -28.35
C MET A 1 -53.17 -43.27 -27.72
N ALA A 2 -51.89 -42.91 -27.54
CA ALA A 2 -51.33 -42.21 -26.37
C ALA A 2 -51.46 -43.07 -25.09
N ASN A 3 -50.48 -43.27 -24.21
CA ASN A 3 -49.05 -42.94 -24.10
C ASN A 3 -48.54 -43.59 -22.77
N ASN A 4 -47.23 -43.53 -22.55
CA ASN A 4 -46.45 -43.74 -21.30
C ASN A 4 -45.86 -45.16 -21.15
N GLU A 5 -44.70 -45.46 -21.76
CA GLU A 5 -43.32 -44.96 -21.50
C GLU A 5 -42.72 -45.44 -20.17
N ILE A 6 -41.84 -46.42 -20.37
CA ILE A 6 -40.79 -46.96 -19.52
C ILE A 6 -39.66 -45.92 -19.45
N GLU A 7 -39.05 -45.73 -18.28
CA GLU A 7 -37.58 -45.62 -18.14
C GLU A 7 -37.17 -45.50 -16.67
N GLN A 8 -36.78 -46.63 -16.08
CA GLN A 8 -35.87 -46.65 -14.93
C GLN A 8 -34.45 -46.73 -15.48
N ILE A 9 -33.77 -45.59 -15.58
CA ILE A 9 -32.36 -45.53 -15.96
C ILE A 9 -31.51 -45.69 -14.71
N THR A 10 -30.71 -46.76 -14.78
CA THR A 10 -29.63 -47.16 -13.89
C THR A 10 -28.50 -46.14 -13.98
N THR A 11 -28.11 -45.55 -12.84
CA THR A 11 -26.98 -44.62 -12.76
C THR A 11 -25.67 -45.39 -12.65
N ASN A 12 -24.84 -45.36 -13.71
CA ASN A 12 -23.42 -45.72 -13.64
C ASN A 12 -22.55 -44.56 -14.11
N GLY A 13 -21.66 -44.13 -13.21
CA GLY A 13 -20.34 -43.59 -13.52
C GLY A 13 -20.28 -42.18 -14.13
N THR A 14 -19.77 -41.22 -13.36
CA THR A 14 -18.69 -40.34 -13.86
C THR A 14 -18.04 -39.58 -12.71
N SER A 15 -16.86 -40.06 -12.33
CA SER A 15 -15.69 -39.29 -11.88
C SER A 15 -15.93 -38.03 -11.02
N ASP A 16 -15.66 -38.18 -9.72
CA ASP A 16 -15.32 -37.10 -8.81
C ASP A 16 -14.14 -36.27 -9.33
N LYS A 17 -14.42 -35.26 -10.16
CA LYS A 17 -13.52 -34.13 -10.34
C LYS A 17 -13.70 -33.23 -9.13
N LYS A 18 -12.99 -33.57 -8.04
CA LYS A 18 -12.58 -32.63 -6.99
C LYS A 18 -11.98 -31.42 -7.69
N ARG A 19 -12.80 -30.40 -7.92
CA ARG A 19 -12.37 -29.09 -8.40
C ARG A 19 -11.73 -28.43 -7.19
N SER A 20 -10.46 -28.77 -6.96
CA SER A 20 -9.56 -28.06 -6.08
C SER A 20 -9.54 -26.61 -6.55
N LYS A 21 -10.45 -25.79 -5.99
CA LYS A 21 -10.31 -24.33 -6.03
C LYS A 21 -9.05 -24.06 -5.20
N SER A 22 -7.90 -24.09 -5.86
CA SER A 22 -6.73 -23.44 -5.32
C SER A 22 -7.18 -22.02 -5.04
N LYS A 23 -7.26 -21.68 -3.75
CA LYS A 23 -7.21 -20.29 -3.33
C LYS A 23 -5.88 -19.80 -3.89
N LYS A 24 -5.90 -19.24 -5.10
CA LYS A 24 -4.89 -18.30 -5.54
C LYS A 24 -5.01 -17.17 -4.52
N GLU A 25 -4.24 -17.28 -3.45
CA GLU A 25 -3.82 -16.12 -2.68
C GLU A 25 -3.31 -15.14 -3.73
N ILE A 26 -4.11 -14.12 -3.97
CA ILE A 26 -3.71 -13.05 -4.87
C ILE A 26 -2.55 -12.40 -4.14
N ASN A 27 -1.34 -12.76 -4.55
CA ASN A 27 -0.10 -12.24 -4.02
C ASN A 27 -0.02 -10.76 -4.41
N TYR A 28 -0.62 -9.90 -3.59
CA TYR A 28 -0.60 -8.45 -3.74
C TYR A 28 0.73 -7.83 -3.28
N ASN A 29 1.79 -8.62 -3.09
CA ASN A 29 3.11 -8.12 -2.70
C ASN A 29 3.84 -7.35 -3.81
N ASN A 30 3.27 -7.17 -5.00
CA ASN A 30 3.99 -6.58 -6.14
C ASN A 30 3.96 -5.04 -6.18
N ASP A 31 4.10 -4.38 -5.02
CA ASP A 31 4.13 -2.91 -4.89
C ASP A 31 5.48 -2.39 -4.38
N TYR A 32 6.52 -3.24 -4.41
CA TYR A 32 7.89 -2.87 -4.06
C TYR A 32 8.62 -2.08 -5.17
N SER A 33 7.99 -1.79 -6.31
CA SER A 33 8.63 -1.02 -7.39
C SER A 33 8.94 0.42 -7.01
N TYR A 34 8.33 0.93 -5.93
CA TYR A 34 8.56 2.28 -5.40
C TYR A 34 9.52 2.33 -4.22
N THR A 35 10.04 1.19 -3.75
CA THR A 35 10.97 1.19 -2.63
C THR A 35 12.40 1.33 -3.12
N SER A 36 13.01 2.50 -2.87
CA SER A 36 14.43 2.72 -3.13
C SER A 36 15.24 1.78 -2.26
N ASP A 37 15.94 0.83 -2.88
CA ASP A 37 16.92 0.02 -2.17
C ASP A 37 18.22 0.83 -2.00
N TYR A 38 18.32 1.54 -0.88
CA TYR A 38 19.51 2.35 -0.58
C TYR A 38 20.78 1.51 -0.48
N LEU A 39 20.69 0.19 -0.27
CA LEU A 39 21.87 -0.69 -0.21
C LEU A 39 22.57 -0.83 -1.57
N GLN A 40 21.82 -0.73 -2.67
CA GLN A 40 22.33 -0.80 -4.04
C GLN A 40 22.98 0.52 -4.50
N VAL A 41 22.77 1.61 -3.77
CA VAL A 41 23.27 2.93 -4.13
C VAL A 41 24.76 3.02 -3.78
N THR A 42 25.58 3.49 -4.72
CA THR A 42 27.01 3.68 -4.48
C THR A 42 27.27 4.71 -3.37
N ASN A 43 28.39 4.57 -2.65
CA ASN A 43 28.79 5.48 -1.58
C ASN A 43 28.74 6.95 -2.01
N ARG A 44 29.19 7.25 -3.24
CA ARG A 44 29.22 8.59 -3.82
C ARG A 44 27.81 9.14 -4.00
N ILE A 45 26.92 8.36 -4.62
CA ILE A 45 25.54 8.79 -4.88
C ILE A 45 24.80 8.98 -3.54
N PHE A 46 24.95 8.04 -2.61
CA PHE A 46 24.27 8.13 -1.31
C PHE A 46 24.70 9.38 -0.52
N LYS A 47 25.99 9.72 -0.53
CA LYS A 47 26.48 10.99 0.04
C LYS A 47 25.87 12.21 -0.63
N GLN A 48 25.77 12.20 -1.96
CA GLN A 48 25.14 13.30 -2.69
C GLN A 48 23.66 13.45 -2.32
N MET A 49 22.95 12.33 -2.14
CA MET A 49 21.57 12.33 -1.66
C MET A 49 21.48 13.00 -0.28
N LEU A 50 22.35 12.63 0.67
CA LEU A 50 22.40 13.25 2.00
C LEU A 50 22.65 14.76 1.93
N ILE A 51 23.66 15.20 1.16
CA ILE A 51 23.98 16.63 0.98
C ILE A 51 22.79 17.39 0.39
N SER A 52 22.17 16.83 -0.65
CA SER A 52 21.02 17.47 -1.31
C SER A 52 19.76 17.48 -0.45
N SER A 53 19.71 16.72 0.65
CA SER A 53 18.49 16.52 1.44
C SER A 53 18.28 17.57 2.52
N LEU A 54 19.36 18.10 3.10
CA LEU A 54 19.32 19.02 4.23
C LEU A 54 20.45 20.05 4.10
N GLU A 55 20.14 21.33 4.20
CA GLU A 55 21.14 22.40 4.09
C GLU A 55 22.13 22.38 5.26
N GLY A 56 23.39 22.74 4.99
CA GLY A 56 24.43 22.88 6.03
C GLY A 56 25.09 21.57 6.48
N VAL A 57 24.74 20.42 5.89
CA VAL A 57 25.26 19.11 6.31
C VAL A 57 26.50 18.65 5.56
N ASP A 58 26.99 19.43 4.59
CA ASP A 58 28.16 19.07 3.76
C ASP A 58 29.38 18.66 4.57
N LYS A 59 29.68 19.44 5.61
CA LYS A 59 30.82 19.18 6.51
C LYS A 59 30.66 17.85 7.25
N ILE A 60 29.42 17.47 7.56
CA ILE A 60 29.09 16.23 8.25
C ILE A 60 29.22 15.05 7.28
N VAL A 61 28.63 15.16 6.08
CA VAL A 61 28.68 14.09 5.07
C VAL A 61 30.11 13.81 4.61
N LYS A 62 30.97 14.84 4.54
CA LYS A 62 32.41 14.67 4.24
C LYS A 62 33.13 13.79 5.27
N ARG A 63 32.67 13.74 6.53
CA ARG A 63 33.26 12.90 7.60
C ARG A 63 32.84 11.44 7.53
N LEU A 64 31.87 11.08 6.68
CA LEU A 64 31.51 9.69 6.38
C LEU A 64 32.59 9.05 5.49
N ASN A 65 33.82 8.94 5.98
CA ASN A 65 35.00 8.62 5.18
C ASN A 65 35.22 7.12 4.95
N THR A 66 34.56 6.25 5.72
CA THR A 66 34.65 4.79 5.55
C THR A 66 33.38 4.22 4.94
N SER A 67 33.51 3.09 4.24
CA SER A 67 32.37 2.32 3.72
C SER A 67 31.43 1.88 4.84
N GLU A 68 31.97 1.48 6.00
CA GLU A 68 31.22 1.03 7.18
C GLU A 68 30.27 2.11 7.69
N LYS A 69 30.77 3.35 7.87
CA LYS A 69 29.96 4.49 8.34
C LYS A 69 28.82 4.80 7.37
N ILE A 70 29.11 4.76 6.07
CA ILE A 70 28.09 5.01 5.04
C ILE A 70 27.09 3.85 4.98
N ASN A 71 27.55 2.60 5.17
CA ASN A 71 26.70 1.42 5.20
C ASN A 71 25.74 1.46 6.39
N TYR A 72 26.22 1.88 7.56
CA TYR A 72 25.38 2.09 8.74
C TYR A 72 24.24 3.08 8.46
N ILE A 73 24.56 4.26 7.94
CA ILE A 73 23.55 5.27 7.62
C ILE A 73 22.59 4.77 6.53
N ARG A 74 23.06 3.95 5.58
CA ARG A 74 22.20 3.29 4.59
C ARG A 74 21.24 2.29 5.21
N GLN A 75 21.69 1.44 6.11
CA GLN A 75 20.82 0.51 6.83
C GLN A 75 19.74 1.27 7.61
N TYR A 76 20.13 2.35 8.30
CA TYR A 76 19.19 3.22 8.97
C TYR A 76 18.18 3.84 7.98
N ALA A 77 18.64 4.31 6.82
CA ALA A 77 17.76 4.81 5.77
C ALA A 77 16.79 3.76 5.24
N CYS A 78 17.20 2.50 5.09
CA CYS A 78 16.31 1.41 4.72
C CYS A 78 15.23 1.15 5.78
N LEU A 79 15.59 1.20 7.07
CA LEU A 79 14.64 1.03 8.17
C LEU A 79 13.61 2.18 8.21
N ILE A 80 14.08 3.43 8.13
CA ILE A 80 13.20 4.61 8.07
C ILE A 80 12.32 4.57 6.82
N HIS A 81 12.86 4.16 5.68
CA HIS A 81 12.09 3.98 4.45
C HIS A 81 11.00 2.93 4.60
N ARG A 82 11.31 1.78 5.19
CA ARG A 82 10.32 0.74 5.47
C ARG A 82 9.23 1.25 6.40
N LEU A 83 9.60 1.94 7.48
CA LEU A 83 8.64 2.53 8.42
C LEU A 83 7.69 3.49 7.70
N PHE A 84 8.23 4.49 6.97
CA PHE A 84 7.41 5.49 6.30
C PHE A 84 6.52 4.86 5.22
N TYR A 85 7.01 3.84 4.51
CA TYR A 85 6.20 3.13 3.53
C TYR A 85 5.01 2.44 4.19
N VAL A 86 5.23 1.68 5.28
CA VAL A 86 4.14 0.98 5.98
C VAL A 86 3.14 1.97 6.57
N GLN A 87 3.60 3.08 7.17
CA GLN A 87 2.74 4.16 7.67
C GLN A 87 1.86 4.77 6.57
N LEU A 88 2.45 5.04 5.40
CA LEU A 88 1.71 5.59 4.27
C LEU A 88 0.62 4.63 3.78
N ARG A 89 0.94 3.33 3.71
CA ARG A 89 -0.02 2.28 3.33
C ARG A 89 -1.13 2.16 4.36
N GLU A 90 -0.79 2.14 5.65
CA GLU A 90 -1.75 2.07 6.74
C GLU A 90 -2.72 3.26 6.71
N SER A 91 -2.20 4.48 6.55
CA SER A 91 -3.01 5.69 6.35
C SER A 91 -3.96 5.59 5.16
N GLN A 92 -3.48 5.06 4.02
CA GLN A 92 -4.30 4.91 2.82
C GLN A 92 -5.43 3.89 3.03
N TRP A 93 -5.14 2.71 3.60
CA TRP A 93 -6.16 1.69 3.85
C TRP A 93 -7.14 2.09 4.94
N LYS A 94 -6.69 2.87 5.94
CA LYS A 94 -7.56 3.44 6.97
C LYS A 94 -8.55 4.43 6.35
N TYR A 95 -8.07 5.30 5.46
CA TYR A 95 -8.96 6.19 4.70
C TYR A 95 -10.02 5.41 3.91
N TYR A 96 -9.66 4.28 3.30
CA TYR A 96 -10.62 3.46 2.55
C TYR A 96 -11.66 2.82 3.47
N TYR A 97 -11.23 2.36 4.64
CA TYR A 97 -12.13 1.85 5.67
C TYR A 97 -13.12 2.93 6.13
N ASP A 98 -12.63 4.13 6.40
CA ASP A 98 -13.44 5.24 6.88
C ASP A 98 -14.50 5.67 5.85
N ILE A 99 -14.15 5.74 4.56
CA ILE A 99 -15.11 6.00 3.47
C ILE A 99 -16.17 4.90 3.39
N GLY A 100 -15.75 3.62 3.45
CA GLY A 100 -16.69 2.50 3.44
C GLY A 100 -17.67 2.53 4.62
N MET A 101 -17.20 2.94 5.80
CA MET A 101 -18.05 3.12 6.98
C MET A 101 -19.01 4.31 6.84
N GLN A 102 -18.53 5.45 6.36
CA GLN A 102 -19.32 6.69 6.23
C GLN A 102 -20.42 6.59 5.18
N GLU A 103 -20.08 6.03 4.02
CA GLU A 103 -21.00 5.99 2.87
C GLU A 103 -21.77 4.65 2.81
N ASN A 104 -21.51 3.73 3.76
CA ASN A 104 -22.01 2.34 3.78
C ASN A 104 -21.69 1.57 2.49
N ILE A 105 -20.48 1.79 1.97
CA ILE A 105 -20.02 1.24 0.70
C ILE A 105 -19.11 0.05 0.95
N TRP A 106 -19.67 -1.15 0.84
CA TRP A 106 -18.93 -2.41 0.93
C TRP A 106 -19.33 -3.31 -0.24
N PHE A 107 -18.57 -3.34 -1.33
CA PHE A 107 -18.89 -4.23 -2.45
C PHE A 107 -18.14 -5.56 -2.38
N SER A 108 -18.68 -6.53 -3.11
CA SER A 108 -17.93 -7.67 -3.60
C SER A 108 -16.88 -7.22 -4.61
N LEU A 109 -15.79 -7.99 -4.70
CA LEU A 109 -14.62 -7.67 -5.50
C LEU A 109 -15.02 -7.34 -6.95
N VAL A 110 -14.95 -6.06 -7.35
CA VAL A 110 -15.14 -5.67 -8.74
C VAL A 110 -13.91 -6.12 -9.53
N SER A 111 -14.12 -6.79 -10.67
CA SER A 111 -12.99 -7.19 -11.51
C SER A 111 -12.22 -5.96 -12.00
N LYS A 112 -10.89 -6.05 -12.08
CA LYS A 112 -10.04 -4.94 -12.59
C LYS A 112 -10.51 -4.40 -13.95
N LYS A 113 -10.99 -5.30 -14.82
CA LYS A 113 -11.53 -4.96 -16.14
C LYS A 113 -12.78 -4.08 -16.01
N LEU A 114 -13.72 -4.46 -15.15
CA LEU A 114 -14.96 -3.69 -14.95
C LEU A 114 -14.68 -2.34 -14.30
N ALA A 115 -13.73 -2.28 -13.35
CA ALA A 115 -13.28 -1.02 -12.78
C ALA A 115 -12.70 -0.08 -13.86
N ALA A 116 -11.78 -0.59 -14.69
CA ALA A 116 -11.19 0.18 -15.77
C ALA A 116 -12.21 0.65 -16.82
N MET A 117 -13.19 -0.18 -17.18
CA MET A 117 -14.23 0.17 -18.16
C MET A 117 -15.16 1.29 -17.69
N ASN A 118 -15.28 1.51 -16.39
CA ASN A 118 -16.14 2.55 -15.82
C ASN A 118 -15.32 3.64 -15.10
N SER A 119 -14.00 3.70 -15.36
CA SER A 119 -13.07 4.62 -14.69
C SER A 119 -13.12 4.60 -13.16
N MET A 120 -13.55 3.49 -12.56
CA MET A 120 -13.62 3.32 -11.11
C MET A 120 -12.22 3.03 -10.56
N HIS A 121 -11.92 3.55 -9.38
CA HIS A 121 -10.69 3.27 -8.69
C HIS A 121 -10.55 1.76 -8.41
N HIS A 122 -9.34 1.20 -8.53
CA HIS A 122 -9.11 -0.24 -8.42
C HIS A 122 -9.41 -0.84 -7.02
N THR A 123 -9.52 0.00 -5.98
CA THR A 123 -9.96 -0.43 -4.64
C THR A 123 -11.45 -0.19 -4.38
N TYR A 124 -12.16 0.43 -5.33
CA TYR A 124 -13.62 0.48 -5.33
C TYR A 124 -14.15 -0.96 -5.33
N GLY A 125 -14.85 -1.31 -4.26
CA GLY A 125 -15.38 -2.66 -4.04
C GLY A 125 -14.45 -3.65 -3.39
N CYS A 126 -13.52 -3.19 -2.56
CA CYS A 126 -12.93 -4.05 -1.55
C CYS A 126 -13.96 -4.37 -0.46
N SER A 127 -14.09 -5.65 -0.10
CA SER A 127 -14.93 -6.04 1.03
C SER A 127 -14.35 -5.53 2.35
N LYS A 128 -15.22 -5.23 3.32
CA LYS A 128 -14.81 -4.83 4.67
C LYS A 128 -13.79 -5.80 5.27
N THR A 129 -14.06 -7.11 5.16
CA THR A 129 -13.18 -8.17 5.68
C THR A 129 -11.78 -8.08 5.10
N LEU A 130 -11.63 -7.82 3.80
CA LEU A 130 -10.32 -7.71 3.15
C LEU A 130 -9.56 -6.47 3.65
N ILE A 131 -10.24 -5.33 3.78
CA ILE A 131 -9.64 -4.09 4.29
C ILE A 131 -9.16 -4.30 5.74
N VAL A 132 -9.99 -4.91 6.59
CA VAL A 132 -9.63 -5.22 7.98
C VAL A 132 -8.41 -6.15 8.04
N GLN A 133 -8.39 -7.24 7.26
CA GLN A 133 -7.24 -8.14 7.19
C GLN A 133 -5.94 -7.42 6.78
N ARG A 134 -6.03 -6.49 5.81
CA ARG A 134 -4.89 -5.68 5.39
C ARG A 134 -4.42 -4.73 6.49
N LEU A 135 -5.34 -4.07 7.17
CA LEU A 135 -5.01 -3.18 8.29
C LEU A 135 -4.31 -3.93 9.42
N THR A 136 -4.81 -5.11 9.80
CA THR A 136 -4.15 -5.96 10.81
C THR A 136 -2.72 -6.34 10.37
N THR A 137 -2.55 -6.70 9.09
CA THR A 137 -1.22 -7.02 8.55
C THR A 137 -0.28 -5.80 8.59
N LEU A 138 -0.77 -4.62 8.23
CA LEU A 138 0.00 -3.38 8.23
C LEU A 138 0.36 -2.94 9.66
N GLN A 139 -0.55 -3.12 10.63
CA GLN A 139 -0.28 -2.85 12.04
C GLN A 139 0.86 -3.73 12.57
N ARG A 140 0.84 -5.04 12.24
CA ARG A 140 1.95 -5.94 12.58
C ARG A 140 3.26 -5.49 11.95
N GLN A 141 3.24 -5.17 10.64
CA GLN A 141 4.43 -4.65 9.94
C GLN A 141 4.94 -3.33 10.52
N LEU A 142 4.04 -2.47 11.02
CA LEU A 142 4.40 -1.21 11.64
C LEU A 142 5.11 -1.44 12.98
N GLN A 143 4.60 -2.39 13.77
CA GLN A 143 5.23 -2.82 15.02
C GLN A 143 6.62 -3.42 14.75
N GLU A 144 6.73 -4.35 13.79
CA GLU A 144 8.00 -4.95 13.37
C GLU A 144 9.02 -3.87 12.92
N ALA A 145 8.60 -2.91 12.08
CA ALA A 145 9.47 -1.84 11.60
C ALA A 145 9.90 -0.87 12.72
N SER A 146 8.99 -0.57 13.65
CA SER A 146 9.29 0.30 14.81
C SER A 146 10.26 -0.37 15.77
N GLN A 147 10.05 -1.66 16.03
CA GLN A 147 10.96 -2.47 16.85
C GLN A 147 12.35 -2.56 16.21
N ALA A 148 12.44 -2.84 14.90
CA ALA A 148 13.71 -2.87 14.20
C ALA A 148 14.47 -1.54 14.28
N LEU A 149 13.77 -0.40 14.24
CA LEU A 149 14.38 0.91 14.45
C LEU A 149 14.86 1.15 15.88
N GLN A 150 14.11 0.68 16.88
CA GLN A 150 14.52 0.75 18.28
C GLN A 150 15.75 -0.12 18.54
N GLU A 151 15.76 -1.35 18.03
CA GLU A 151 16.88 -2.28 18.13
C GLU A 151 18.12 -1.75 17.41
N PHE A 152 17.95 -1.09 16.26
CA PHE A 152 19.06 -0.42 15.56
C PHE A 152 19.69 0.72 16.37
N GLY A 153 18.90 1.34 17.26
CA GLY A 153 19.37 2.35 18.22
C GLY A 153 20.07 1.78 19.46
N ASN A 154 19.90 0.48 19.74
CA ASN A 154 20.53 -0.18 20.87
C ASN A 154 21.96 -0.65 20.50
N PRO A 155 22.94 -0.53 21.42
CA PRO A 155 24.34 -0.84 21.14
C PRO A 155 24.57 -2.30 20.70
N PRO A 156 25.52 -2.54 19.76
CA PRO A 156 26.90 -2.06 19.85
C PRO A 156 27.36 -0.91 18.91
N LEU A 157 26.55 -0.44 17.96
CA LEU A 157 27.01 0.53 16.94
C LEU A 157 27.05 2.04 17.26
N PRO A 158 26.43 2.59 18.32
CA PRO A 158 26.69 3.96 18.76
C PRO A 158 28.19 4.22 19.02
N GLN A 159 28.98 3.17 19.32
CA GLN A 159 30.43 3.25 19.46
C GLN A 159 31.13 3.69 18.16
N CYS A 160 30.75 3.13 17.01
CA CYS A 160 31.35 3.43 15.70
C CYS A 160 31.10 4.88 15.24
N LEU A 161 29.97 5.48 15.65
CA LEU A 161 29.69 6.91 15.44
C LEU A 161 30.30 7.79 16.53
N SER A 162 30.38 7.32 17.78
CA SER A 162 31.01 8.05 18.89
C SER A 162 32.51 8.26 18.71
N GLU A 163 33.18 7.38 17.95
CA GLU A 163 34.58 7.52 17.55
C GLU A 163 34.81 8.59 16.47
N MET A 164 33.75 9.13 15.85
CA MET A 164 33.90 10.33 15.01
C MET A 164 34.26 11.53 15.88
N LYS A 165 35.34 12.24 15.54
CA LYS A 165 35.63 13.55 16.13
C LYS A 165 35.38 14.67 15.11
N PRO A 166 34.54 15.67 15.46
CA PRO A 166 33.59 15.68 16.57
C PRO A 166 32.44 14.69 16.31
N SER A 167 31.78 14.24 17.38
CA SER A 167 30.75 13.20 17.32
C SER A 167 29.63 13.59 16.36
N LEU A 168 29.18 12.62 15.57
CA LEU A 168 27.97 12.79 14.79
C LEU A 168 26.78 12.77 15.75
N ASP A 169 26.10 13.90 15.90
CA ASP A 169 24.84 13.94 16.61
C ASP A 169 23.80 13.06 15.88
N PHE A 170 23.27 12.08 16.61
CA PHE A 170 22.26 11.15 16.10
C PHE A 170 21.01 11.89 15.62
N THR A 171 20.64 13.00 16.27
CA THR A 171 19.49 13.81 15.87
C THR A 171 19.69 14.37 14.47
N THR A 172 20.86 14.97 14.22
CA THR A 172 21.24 15.47 12.90
C THR A 172 21.30 14.35 11.84
N MET A 173 21.87 13.19 12.18
CA MET A 173 21.85 12.03 11.28
C MET A 173 20.43 11.58 10.95
N SER A 174 19.57 11.51 11.96
CA SER A 174 18.18 11.10 11.81
C SER A 174 17.39 12.08 10.94
N ALA A 175 17.60 13.39 11.13
CA ALA A 175 17.02 14.43 10.31
C ALA A 175 17.45 14.32 8.83
N MET A 176 18.75 14.14 8.56
CA MET A 176 19.28 13.95 7.20
C MET A 176 18.66 12.74 6.52
N VAL A 177 18.66 11.59 7.21
CA VAL A 177 18.13 10.34 6.65
C VAL A 177 16.63 10.46 6.39
N THR A 178 15.89 11.02 7.34
CA THR A 178 14.47 11.30 7.21
C THR A 178 14.18 12.20 6.00
N ALA A 179 15.00 13.23 5.78
CA ALA A 179 14.88 14.11 4.62
C ALA A 179 15.14 13.38 3.30
N VAL A 180 16.20 12.56 3.22
CA VAL A 180 16.49 11.72 2.04
C VAL A 180 15.32 10.80 1.74
N VAL A 181 14.86 10.05 2.73
CA VAL A 181 13.77 9.09 2.59
C VAL A 181 12.46 9.79 2.21
N GLY A 182 12.18 10.92 2.85
CA GLY A 182 11.00 11.75 2.56
C GLY A 182 10.98 12.24 1.11
N LYS A 183 12.11 12.71 0.58
CA LYS A 183 12.25 13.07 -0.83
C LYS A 183 12.06 11.86 -1.74
N GLY A 184 12.68 10.73 -1.41
CA GLY A 184 12.56 9.48 -2.16
C GLY A 184 11.12 8.97 -2.26
N GLN A 185 10.31 9.16 -1.22
CA GLN A 185 8.90 8.73 -1.20
C GLN A 185 7.90 9.81 -1.64
N HIS A 186 8.36 10.98 -2.09
CA HIS A 186 7.47 12.09 -2.40
C HIS A 186 6.42 11.74 -3.47
N LYS A 187 6.84 11.10 -4.57
CA LYS A 187 5.92 10.65 -5.64
C LYS A 187 4.90 9.64 -5.13
N LEU A 188 5.32 8.70 -4.29
CA LEU A 188 4.42 7.72 -3.70
C LEU A 188 3.37 8.39 -2.79
N LYS A 189 3.79 9.37 -1.98
CA LYS A 189 2.87 10.17 -1.16
C LYS A 189 1.84 10.92 -2.03
N GLN A 190 2.29 11.58 -3.10
CA GLN A 190 1.40 12.24 -4.05
C GLN A 190 0.41 11.27 -4.69
N GLN A 191 0.87 10.08 -5.09
CA GLN A 191 0.00 9.05 -5.66
C GLN A 191 -1.04 8.55 -4.65
N CYS A 192 -0.65 8.33 -3.39
CA CYS A 192 -1.59 7.95 -2.32
C CYS A 192 -2.65 9.04 -2.11
N GLU A 193 -2.26 10.32 -2.07
CA GLU A 193 -3.21 11.43 -1.94
C GLU A 193 -4.13 11.56 -3.16
N TYR A 194 -3.61 11.37 -4.36
CA TYR A 194 -4.43 11.30 -5.57
C TYR A 194 -5.47 10.17 -5.49
N ASN A 195 -5.05 8.96 -5.13
CA ASN A 195 -5.95 7.81 -5.00
C ASN A 195 -7.05 8.04 -3.96
N LYS A 196 -6.74 8.71 -2.83
CA LYS A 196 -7.74 9.12 -1.83
C LYS A 196 -8.81 10.04 -2.43
N LYS A 197 -8.40 11.04 -3.22
CA LYS A 197 -9.33 11.97 -3.90
C LYS A 197 -10.24 11.24 -4.88
N ILE A 198 -9.69 10.37 -5.72
CA ILE A 198 -10.49 9.57 -6.67
C ILE A 198 -11.49 8.70 -5.93
N LEU A 199 -11.07 8.00 -4.87
CA LEU A 199 -12.01 7.19 -4.09
C LEU A 199 -13.16 8.02 -3.50
N LYS A 200 -12.90 9.25 -3.06
CA LYS A 200 -13.97 10.12 -2.54
C LYS A 200 -14.99 10.47 -3.63
N ILE A 201 -14.52 10.76 -4.85
CA ILE A 201 -15.40 11.00 -6.00
C ILE A 201 -16.22 9.74 -6.28
N ASP A 202 -15.59 8.58 -6.44
CA ASP A 202 -16.28 7.31 -6.69
C ASP A 202 -17.32 7.00 -5.60
N SER A 203 -17.01 7.28 -4.34
CA SER A 203 -17.95 7.07 -3.23
C SER A 203 -19.17 8.00 -3.31
N THR A 204 -18.97 9.23 -3.81
CA THR A 204 -20.05 10.20 -4.02
C THR A 204 -20.95 9.76 -5.17
N ASP A 205 -20.34 9.37 -6.30
CA ASP A 205 -21.07 8.85 -7.47
C ASP A 205 -21.88 7.61 -7.10
N HIS A 206 -21.29 6.71 -6.33
CA HIS A 206 -22.01 5.55 -5.83
C HIS A 206 -23.25 5.93 -5.03
N ARG A 207 -23.11 6.84 -4.07
CA ARG A 207 -24.23 7.29 -3.24
C ARG A 207 -25.34 7.89 -4.09
N LEU A 208 -24.99 8.68 -5.11
CA LEU A 208 -25.97 9.25 -6.05
C LEU A 208 -26.70 8.17 -6.84
N VAL A 209 -25.96 7.18 -7.36
CA VAL A 209 -26.54 6.04 -8.08
C VAL A 209 -27.46 5.24 -7.16
N GLN A 210 -27.02 4.94 -5.94
CA GLN A 210 -27.81 4.23 -4.93
C GLN A 210 -29.10 4.99 -4.62
N TYR A 211 -29.01 6.31 -4.40
CA TYR A 211 -30.18 7.17 -4.17
C TYR A 211 -31.19 7.07 -5.33
N VAL A 212 -30.72 7.11 -6.58
CA VAL A 212 -31.59 6.94 -7.74
C VAL A 212 -32.27 5.57 -7.73
N TYR A 213 -31.56 4.49 -7.43
CA TYR A 213 -32.16 3.15 -7.38
C TYR A 213 -33.13 2.95 -6.21
N ASP A 214 -32.87 3.57 -5.05
CA ASP A 214 -33.72 3.50 -3.87
C ASP A 214 -35.10 4.16 -4.11
N LEU A 215 -35.17 5.12 -5.03
CA LEU A 215 -36.43 5.71 -5.51
C LEU A 215 -37.26 4.77 -6.41
N LYS A 216 -36.73 3.58 -6.73
CA LYS A 216 -37.38 2.55 -7.58
C LYS A 216 -37.88 3.11 -8.92
N PRO A 217 -37.02 3.79 -9.71
CA PRO A 217 -37.44 4.38 -10.97
C PRO A 217 -37.87 3.29 -11.95
N ASN A 218 -38.91 3.57 -12.72
CA ASN A 218 -39.34 2.67 -13.77
C ASN A 218 -38.40 2.74 -14.99
N LYS A 219 -38.52 1.79 -15.91
CA LYS A 219 -37.64 1.69 -17.09
C LYS A 219 -37.68 2.93 -17.98
N GLN A 220 -38.81 3.65 -18.04
CA GLN A 220 -38.91 4.87 -18.84
C GLN A 220 -38.13 6.02 -18.19
N GLN A 221 -38.22 6.18 -16.87
CA GLN A 221 -37.47 7.18 -16.11
C GLN A 221 -35.95 6.96 -16.19
N ILE A 222 -35.50 5.70 -16.16
CA ILE A 222 -34.07 5.38 -16.34
C ILE A 222 -33.61 5.73 -17.77
N ARG A 223 -34.44 5.48 -18.79
CA ARG A 223 -34.10 5.79 -20.19
C ARG A 223 -34.04 7.29 -20.46
N SER A 224 -34.94 8.08 -19.86
CA SER A 224 -34.91 9.54 -20.03
C SER A 224 -33.66 10.16 -19.42
N ILE A 225 -33.17 9.64 -18.29
CA ILE A 225 -31.93 10.11 -17.63
C ILE A 225 -30.69 9.81 -18.49
N ARG A 226 -30.67 8.71 -19.26
CA ARG A 226 -29.54 8.34 -20.14
C ARG A 226 -29.38 9.20 -21.39
N ASN A 227 -30.42 9.95 -21.76
CA ASN A 227 -30.45 10.77 -22.98
C ASN A 227 -30.15 12.26 -22.69
N ILE A 228 -29.76 12.58 -21.46
CA ILE A 228 -29.27 13.89 -21.01
C ILE A 228 -27.76 13.79 -20.89
#